data_AF-A0A6M3L4V3-F1
#
_entry.id   AF-A0A6M3L4V3-F1
#
_cell.length_a   1.000
_cell.length_b   1.000
_cell.length_c   1.000
_cell.angle_alpha   90.00
_cell.angle_beta   90.00
_cell.angle_gamma   90.00
#
_symmetry.space_group_name_H-M   'P 1'
#
loop_
_entity.id
_entity.type
_entity.pdbx_description
1 polymer ?
#
loop_
_entity_poly.entity_id
_entity_poly.type
_entity_poly.pdbx_seq_one_letter_code
_entity_poly.pdbx_strand_id
1 'polypeptide(L)'
;MCWLSRLFKQVKIPYPEEKPDYIQTLENVDVFQSVGGWLEDYKVPSMHWDWWRSKIIISVDPELTYPAATWGVDGVRYLSIRPEYVNSGVIAHEQAHNSYALLSQDEKEEFAFEYHAVRDTDSLIKLLYSINTYGLASDIEGHAEIYRYLGYKMPEILKQFYPKLF
;
A
#
# COMPACT_ATOMS: atom_id res chain seq x y z
N MET A 1 -21.13 11.08 -33.23
CA MET A 1 -19.87 10.58 -32.62
C MET A 1 -19.43 11.57 -31.56
N CYS A 2 -19.53 11.18 -30.28
CA CYS A 2 -19.33 12.07 -29.13
C CYS A 2 -17.83 12.26 -28.86
N TRP A 3 -17.34 13.50 -28.90
CA TRP A 3 -15.93 13.85 -28.66
C TRP A 3 -15.46 13.61 -27.21
N LEU A 4 -16.38 13.32 -26.29
CA LEU A 4 -16.07 13.04 -24.87
C LEU A 4 -15.50 11.63 -24.63
N SER A 5 -15.66 10.67 -25.55
CA SER A 5 -15.12 9.31 -25.37
C SER A 5 -13.62 9.18 -25.65
N ARG A 6 -12.97 10.23 -26.19
CA ARG A 6 -11.51 10.25 -26.44
C ARG A 6 -10.68 10.80 -25.27
N LEU A 7 -11.31 11.45 -24.30
CA LEU A 7 -10.63 12.00 -23.11
C LEU A 7 -10.42 10.98 -22.00
N PHE A 8 -11.13 9.85 -22.00
CA PHE A 8 -10.80 8.67 -21.18
C PHE A 8 -9.71 7.82 -21.85
N LYS A 9 -8.65 8.47 -22.34
CA LYS A 9 -7.42 7.79 -22.74
C LYS A 9 -6.81 7.19 -21.47
N GLN A 10 -7.21 5.96 -21.19
CA GLN A 10 -6.69 4.98 -20.23
C GLN A 10 -5.79 5.60 -19.15
N VAL A 11 -6.41 6.24 -18.17
CA VAL A 11 -5.79 6.36 -16.85
C VAL A 11 -5.52 4.91 -16.42
N LYS A 12 -4.26 4.55 -16.21
CA LYS A 12 -3.84 3.19 -15.85
C LYS A 12 -3.18 3.25 -14.48
N ILE A 13 -3.59 2.34 -13.61
CA ILE A 13 -3.01 2.19 -12.28
C ILE A 13 -1.62 1.53 -12.43
N PRO A 14 -0.56 2.14 -11.88
CA PRO A 14 0.81 1.68 -12.08
C PRO A 14 1.13 0.33 -11.42
N TYR A 15 0.51 0.03 -10.28
CA TYR A 15 0.77 -1.17 -9.48
C TYR A 15 -0.53 -1.99 -9.34
N PRO A 16 -0.90 -2.82 -10.34
CA PRO A 16 -2.19 -3.52 -10.36
C PRO A 16 -2.29 -4.61 -9.28
N GLU A 17 -3.49 -5.16 -9.08
CA GLU A 17 -3.77 -6.22 -8.12
C GLU A 17 -2.90 -7.46 -8.43
N GLU A 18 -2.04 -7.84 -7.49
CA GLU A 18 -1.19 -9.01 -7.63
C GLU A 18 -1.93 -10.25 -7.10
N LYS A 19 -2.18 -11.20 -8.01
CA LYS A 19 -2.74 -12.51 -7.69
C LYS A 19 -1.72 -13.35 -6.93
N PRO A 20 -2.17 -14.31 -6.10
CA PRO A 20 -1.25 -15.25 -5.45
C PRO A 20 -0.41 -15.99 -6.50
N ASP A 21 0.89 -16.06 -6.25
CA ASP A 21 1.85 -16.88 -6.97
C ASP A 21 2.04 -18.21 -6.24
N TYR A 22 1.25 -19.21 -6.61
CA TYR A 22 1.27 -20.53 -5.99
C TYR A 22 2.57 -21.32 -6.23
N ILE A 23 3.54 -20.78 -6.98
CA ILE A 23 4.88 -21.35 -7.09
C ILE A 23 5.72 -20.98 -5.86
N GLN A 24 5.41 -19.85 -5.20
CA GLN A 24 6.09 -19.44 -3.98
C GLN A 24 5.62 -20.27 -2.79
N THR A 25 6.58 -20.78 -2.04
CA THR A 25 6.42 -21.61 -0.85
C THR A 25 7.33 -21.08 0.25
N LEU A 26 7.15 -21.58 1.47
CA LEU A 26 8.03 -21.20 2.60
C LEU A 26 9.52 -21.47 2.31
N GLU A 27 9.83 -22.45 1.46
CA GLU A 27 11.20 -22.87 1.17
C GLU A 27 11.91 -22.01 0.11
N ASN A 28 11.16 -21.31 -0.75
CA ASN A 28 11.71 -20.62 -1.92
C ASN A 28 11.38 -19.12 -1.99
N VAL A 29 10.52 -18.63 -1.09
CA VAL A 29 10.10 -17.23 -1.08
C VAL A 29 11.25 -16.30 -0.67
N ASP A 30 11.54 -15.30 -1.50
CA ASP A 30 12.56 -14.30 -1.21
C ASP A 30 11.92 -12.99 -0.73
N VAL A 31 11.73 -12.92 0.59
CA VAL A 31 11.21 -11.72 1.25
C VAL A 31 12.15 -10.52 1.05
N PHE A 32 13.47 -10.74 1.05
CA PHE A 32 14.43 -9.65 0.92
C PHE A 32 14.38 -9.01 -0.46
N GLN A 33 14.25 -9.83 -1.50
CA GLN A 33 14.04 -9.35 -2.87
C GLN A 33 12.75 -8.53 -2.96
N SER A 34 11.64 -9.02 -2.40
CA SER A 34 10.35 -8.30 -2.43
C SER A 34 10.38 -6.99 -1.64
N VAL A 35 11.10 -6.94 -0.51
CA VAL A 35 11.36 -5.69 0.23
C VAL A 35 12.22 -4.73 -0.60
N GLY A 36 13.26 -5.23 -1.28
CA GLY A 36 14.08 -4.44 -2.20
C GLY A 36 13.25 -3.84 -3.34
N GLY A 37 12.41 -4.66 -3.97
CA GLY A 37 11.47 -4.23 -5.00
C GLY A 37 10.51 -3.15 -4.48
N TRP A 38 9.96 -3.30 -3.28
CA TRP A 38 9.15 -2.25 -2.67
C TRP A 38 9.92 -0.93 -2.50
N LEU A 39 11.10 -0.97 -1.88
CA LEU A 39 11.91 0.22 -1.64
C LEU A 39 12.24 0.97 -2.94
N GLU A 40 12.55 0.25 -4.01
CA GLU A 40 12.93 0.81 -5.31
C GLU A 40 11.71 1.23 -6.14
N ASP A 41 10.75 0.33 -6.36
CA ASP A 41 9.60 0.54 -7.24
C ASP A 41 8.66 1.63 -6.71
N TYR A 42 8.50 1.71 -5.39
CA TYR A 42 7.66 2.72 -4.72
C TYR A 42 8.44 4.00 -4.39
N LYS A 43 9.76 4.03 -4.69
CA LYS A 43 10.64 5.17 -4.47
C LYS A 43 10.65 5.64 -3.01
N VAL A 44 10.67 4.70 -2.08
CA VAL A 44 10.76 5.02 -0.66
C VAL A 44 12.07 5.80 -0.42
N PRO A 45 12.06 6.93 0.32
CA PRO A 45 13.27 7.70 0.58
C PRO A 45 14.35 6.85 1.25
N SER A 46 15.56 6.82 0.67
CA SER A 46 16.68 5.99 1.15
C SER A 46 17.08 6.28 2.60
N MET A 47 16.88 7.52 3.05
CA MET A 47 17.10 7.93 4.45
C MET A 47 16.18 7.24 5.46
N HIS A 48 15.14 6.53 5.01
CA HIS A 48 14.20 5.78 5.86
C HIS A 48 14.31 4.26 5.70
N TRP A 49 15.15 3.76 4.80
CA TRP A 49 15.24 2.32 4.53
C TRP A 49 15.67 1.53 5.77
N ASP A 50 16.71 1.98 6.48
CA ASP A 50 17.18 1.31 7.69
C ASP A 50 16.18 1.42 8.84
N TRP A 51 15.42 2.53 8.89
CA TRP A 51 14.33 2.68 9.85
C TRP A 51 13.26 1.62 9.63
N TRP A 52 12.77 1.46 8.39
CA TRP A 52 11.77 0.44 8.06
C TRP A 52 12.26 -0.98 8.32
N ARG A 53 13.49 -1.30 7.91
CA ARG A 53 14.10 -2.62 8.16
C ARG A 53 14.27 -2.94 9.65
N SER A 54 14.50 -1.93 10.49
CA SER A 54 14.70 -2.13 11.94
C SER A 54 13.42 -2.11 12.77
N LYS A 55 12.36 -1.47 12.28
CA LYS A 55 11.10 -1.30 13.01
C LYS A 55 10.05 -2.35 12.70
N ILE A 56 10.27 -3.13 11.65
CA ILE A 56 9.34 -4.16 11.21
C ILE A 56 10.04 -5.48 11.07
N ILE A 57 9.56 -6.45 11.84
CA ILE A 57 9.95 -7.84 11.69
C ILE A 57 9.01 -8.45 10.66
N ILE A 58 9.55 -8.85 9.52
CA ILE A 58 8.80 -9.53 8.46
C ILE A 58 8.99 -11.04 8.60
N SER A 59 7.89 -11.77 8.67
CA SER A 59 7.84 -13.23 8.71
C SER A 59 6.95 -13.78 7.61
N VAL A 60 7.20 -15.04 7.24
CA VAL A 60 6.34 -15.80 6.33
C VAL A 60 5.57 -16.83 7.14
N ASP A 61 4.25 -16.85 6.99
CA ASP A 61 3.37 -17.75 7.72
C ASP A 61 2.34 -18.35 6.74
N PRO A 62 2.47 -19.65 6.38
CA PRO A 62 1.54 -20.30 5.46
C PRO A 62 0.15 -20.53 6.06
N GLU A 63 -0.02 -20.44 7.39
CA GLU A 63 -1.27 -20.73 8.10
C GLU A 63 -2.16 -19.50 8.30
N LEU A 64 -1.74 -18.32 7.81
CA LEU A 64 -2.57 -17.13 7.87
C LEU A 64 -3.90 -17.31 7.12
N THR A 65 -4.99 -16.89 7.75
CA THR A 65 -6.32 -16.88 7.14
C THR A 65 -6.46 -15.82 6.03
N TYR A 66 -5.55 -14.84 6.01
CA TYR A 66 -5.54 -13.71 5.07
C TYR A 66 -4.19 -13.63 4.35
N PRO A 67 -4.07 -12.89 3.23
CA PRO A 67 -2.81 -12.76 2.48
C PRO A 67 -1.63 -12.26 3.32
N ALA A 68 -1.88 -11.26 4.16
CA ALA A 68 -0.92 -10.66 5.07
C ALA A 68 -1.64 -10.06 6.28
N ALA A 69 -0.86 -9.73 7.31
CA ALA A 69 -1.34 -8.98 8.45
C ALA A 69 -0.18 -8.20 9.10
N THR A 70 -0.50 -6.99 9.57
CA THR A 70 0.39 -6.20 10.43
C THR A 70 -0.17 -6.02 11.85
N TRP A 71 0.71 -6.08 12.84
CA TRP A 71 0.37 -5.81 14.24
C TRP A 71 1.54 -5.18 15.00
N GLY A 72 1.28 -4.72 16.22
CA GLY A 72 2.31 -4.12 17.08
C GLY A 72 2.30 -4.70 18.49
N VAL A 73 3.49 -4.96 19.03
CA VAL A 73 3.71 -5.40 20.43
C VAL A 73 4.94 -4.66 20.95
N ASP A 74 4.85 -4.03 22.12
CA ASP A 74 5.95 -3.33 22.80
C ASP A 74 6.72 -2.32 21.93
N GLY A 75 6.01 -1.62 21.03
CA GLY A 75 6.61 -0.64 20.12
C GLY A 75 7.39 -1.23 18.93
N VAL A 76 7.36 -2.56 18.77
CA VAL A 76 7.83 -3.28 17.58
C VAL A 76 6.63 -3.60 16.70
N ARG A 77 6.77 -3.35 15.39
CA ARG A 77 5.75 -3.70 14.40
C ARG A 77 6.15 -5.02 13.73
N TYR A 78 5.16 -5.81 13.39
CA TYR A 78 5.32 -7.11 12.76
C TYR A 78 4.48 -7.15 11.49
N LEU A 79 4.99 -7.86 10.49
CA LEU A 79 4.31 -8.16 9.23
C LEU A 79 4.46 -9.65 8.97
N SER A 80 3.37 -10.40 8.97
CA SER A 80 3.35 -11.77 8.45
C SER A 80 2.66 -11.80 7.10
N ILE A 81 3.24 -12.56 6.16
CA ILE A 81 2.71 -12.72 4.81
C ILE A 81 2.66 -14.21 4.47
N ARG A 82 1.59 -14.66 3.81
CA ARG A 82 1.55 -15.98 3.20
C ARG A 82 2.55 -16.08 2.05
N PRO A 83 3.28 -17.20 1.89
CA PRO A 83 4.33 -17.31 0.88
C PRO A 83 3.89 -16.88 -0.53
N GLU A 84 2.73 -17.33 -0.99
CA GLU A 84 2.19 -17.05 -2.33
C GLU A 84 1.75 -15.59 -2.54
N TYR A 85 1.72 -14.78 -1.47
CA TYR A 85 1.37 -13.37 -1.52
C TYR A 85 2.58 -12.45 -1.29
N VAL A 86 3.79 -12.99 -1.15
CA VAL A 86 4.99 -12.16 -0.97
C VAL A 86 5.34 -11.45 -2.28
N ASN A 87 5.05 -10.16 -2.33
CA ASN A 87 5.45 -9.26 -3.41
C ASN A 87 5.54 -7.82 -2.91
N SER A 88 6.10 -6.93 -3.74
CA SER A 88 6.31 -5.53 -3.38
C SER A 88 4.99 -4.78 -3.12
N GLY A 89 3.89 -5.14 -3.79
CA GLY A 89 2.57 -4.54 -3.56
C GLY A 89 1.95 -4.90 -2.21
N VAL A 90 1.99 -6.17 -1.81
CA VAL A 90 1.51 -6.60 -0.49
C VAL A 90 2.36 -5.98 0.61
N ILE A 91 3.69 -5.95 0.42
CA ILE A 91 4.57 -5.22 1.35
C ILE A 91 4.18 -3.74 1.38
N ALA A 92 3.99 -3.07 0.23
CA ALA A 92 3.61 -1.67 0.20
C ALA A 92 2.32 -1.39 0.99
N HIS A 93 1.27 -2.18 0.76
CA HIS A 93 0.00 -2.09 1.48
C HIS A 93 0.20 -2.14 3.00
N GLU A 94 0.91 -3.16 3.47
CA GLU A 94 1.15 -3.38 4.89
C GLU A 94 2.08 -2.31 5.50
N GLN A 95 3.04 -1.81 4.73
CA GLN A 95 3.90 -0.70 5.11
C GLN A 95 3.13 0.61 5.25
N ALA A 96 2.10 0.81 4.42
CA ALA A 96 1.20 1.94 4.56
C ALA A 96 0.37 1.85 5.85
N HIS A 97 -0.12 0.68 6.27
CA HIS A 97 -0.71 0.54 7.61
C HIS A 97 0.26 0.92 8.74
N ASN A 98 1.52 0.51 8.64
CA ASN A 98 2.55 0.90 9.60
C ASN A 98 2.79 2.42 9.60
N SER A 99 2.77 3.05 8.43
CA SER A 99 2.91 4.51 8.27
C SER A 99 1.70 5.24 8.87
N TYR A 100 0.47 4.76 8.61
CA TYR A 100 -0.76 5.29 9.18
C TYR A 100 -0.78 5.23 10.71
N ALA A 101 -0.19 4.18 11.29
CA ALA A 101 -0.04 4.04 12.74
C ALA A 101 0.87 5.11 13.37
N LEU A 102 1.71 5.80 12.59
CA LEU A 102 2.55 6.91 13.06
C LEU A 102 1.79 8.25 13.11
N LEU A 103 0.63 8.35 12.47
CA LEU A 103 -0.19 9.55 12.50
C LEU A 103 -0.86 9.72 13.86
N SER A 104 -0.90 10.96 14.33
CA SER A 104 -1.77 11.41 15.41
C SER A 104 -3.24 11.28 15.05
N GLN A 105 -4.13 11.43 16.03
CA GLN A 105 -5.57 11.36 15.77
C GLN A 105 -6.04 12.50 14.84
N ASP A 106 -5.54 13.73 15.07
CA ASP A 106 -5.87 14.90 14.26
C ASP A 106 -5.42 14.70 12.79
N GLU A 107 -4.22 14.15 12.57
CA GLU A 107 -3.72 13.85 11.22
C GLU A 107 -4.55 12.75 10.52
N LYS A 108 -5.10 11.78 11.26
CA LYS A 108 -5.98 10.75 10.70
C LYS A 108 -7.33 11.32 10.28
N GLU A 109 -7.87 12.26 11.04
CA GLU A 109 -9.10 12.97 10.71
C GLU A 109 -8.91 13.89 9.51
N GLU A 110 -7.77 14.58 9.43
CA GLU A 110 -7.39 15.39 8.27
C GLU A 110 -7.18 14.53 7.02
N PHE A 111 -6.51 13.37 7.16
CA PHE A 111 -6.40 12.41 6.07
C PHE A 111 -7.78 12.00 5.57
N ALA A 112 -8.71 11.61 6.45
CA ALA A 112 -10.06 11.19 6.06
C ALA A 112 -10.81 12.29 5.30
N PHE A 113 -10.69 13.55 5.76
CA PHE A 113 -11.25 14.70 5.08
C PHE A 113 -10.70 14.87 3.67
N GLU A 114 -9.38 14.93 3.52
CA GLU A 114 -8.71 15.13 2.22
C GLU A 114 -8.92 13.94 1.28
N TYR A 115 -8.80 12.71 1.79
CA TYR A 115 -9.05 11.45 1.09
C TYR A 115 -10.45 11.42 0.47
N HIS A 116 -11.48 11.75 1.26
CA HIS A 116 -12.86 11.78 0.75
C HIS A 116 -13.09 12.92 -0.24
N ALA A 117 -12.42 14.07 -0.09
CA ALA A 117 -12.50 15.16 -1.05
C ALA A 117 -11.93 14.75 -2.41
N VAL A 118 -10.79 14.05 -2.43
CA VAL A 118 -10.13 13.65 -3.69
C VAL A 118 -10.72 12.40 -4.32
N ARG A 119 -11.49 11.59 -3.58
CA ARG A 119 -12.09 10.33 -4.06
C ARG A 119 -12.80 10.47 -5.42
N ASP A 120 -13.63 11.49 -5.54
CA ASP A 120 -14.51 11.67 -6.70
C ASP A 120 -13.94 12.64 -7.74
N THR A 121 -12.85 13.35 -7.40
CA THR A 121 -12.22 14.39 -8.24
C THR A 121 -10.91 13.95 -8.86
N ASP A 122 -10.09 13.15 -8.18
CA ASP A 122 -8.84 12.64 -8.72
C ASP A 122 -9.10 11.43 -9.64
N SER A 123 -8.54 11.47 -10.84
CA SER A 123 -8.83 10.46 -11.87
C SER A 123 -8.26 9.07 -11.56
N LEU A 124 -7.13 8.99 -10.86
CA LEU A 124 -6.50 7.71 -10.50
C LEU A 124 -7.18 7.10 -9.28
N ILE A 125 -7.50 7.91 -8.27
CA ILE A 125 -8.25 7.44 -7.10
C ILE A 125 -9.65 7.00 -7.52
N LYS A 126 -10.35 7.79 -8.36
CA LYS A 126 -11.66 7.40 -8.88
C LYS A 126 -11.61 6.08 -9.65
N LEU A 127 -10.56 5.86 -10.45
CA LEU A 127 -10.36 4.60 -11.15
C LEU A 127 -10.11 3.45 -10.17
N LEU A 128 -9.29 3.66 -9.15
CA LEU A 128 -9.04 2.67 -8.09
C LEU A 128 -10.34 2.26 -7.39
N TYR A 129 -11.18 3.23 -7.03
CA TYR A 129 -12.52 2.96 -6.48
C TYR A 129 -13.43 2.19 -7.43
N SER A 130 -13.29 2.36 -8.75
CA SER A 130 -14.13 1.61 -9.69
C SER A 130 -13.75 0.13 -9.81
N ILE A 131 -12.54 -0.26 -9.36
CA ILE A 131 -12.03 -1.64 -9.48
C ILE A 131 -11.84 -2.35 -8.14
N ASN A 132 -11.66 -1.61 -7.04
CA ASN A 132 -11.37 -2.16 -5.70
C ASN A 132 -12.24 -1.47 -4.63
N THR A 133 -13.55 -1.59 -4.74
CA THR A 133 -14.48 -0.98 -3.77
C THR A 133 -14.36 -1.56 -2.37
N TYR A 134 -14.04 -2.85 -2.25
CA TYR A 134 -13.95 -3.55 -0.96
C TYR A 134 -12.69 -3.19 -0.18
N GLY A 135 -11.52 -3.10 -0.84
CA GLY A 135 -10.26 -2.67 -0.20
C GLY A 135 -10.25 -1.20 0.22
N LEU A 136 -11.32 -0.43 -0.05
CA LEU A 136 -11.44 0.98 0.33
C LEU A 136 -12.59 1.18 1.34
N ALA A 137 -12.95 0.13 2.07
CA ALA A 137 -14.10 0.11 2.98
C ALA A 137 -13.91 0.95 4.25
N SER A 138 -12.67 1.31 4.60
CA SER A 138 -12.35 2.18 5.72
C SER A 138 -11.17 3.09 5.38
N ASP A 139 -10.98 4.17 6.13
CA ASP A 139 -9.90 5.12 5.84
C ASP A 139 -8.51 4.48 5.97
N ILE A 140 -8.33 3.56 6.92
CA ILE A 140 -7.06 2.85 7.10
C ILE A 140 -6.75 1.92 5.91
N GLU A 141 -7.75 1.22 5.37
CA GLU A 141 -7.60 0.41 4.15
C GLU A 141 -7.45 1.29 2.91
N GLY A 142 -8.17 2.41 2.87
CA GLY A 142 -8.05 3.46 1.86
C GLY A 142 -6.63 4.01 1.76
N HIS A 143 -6.02 4.29 2.90
CA HIS A 143 -4.63 4.69 3.03
C HIS A 143 -3.69 3.63 2.44
N ALA A 144 -3.87 2.37 2.83
CA ALA A 144 -3.04 1.26 2.38
C ALA A 144 -3.16 0.98 0.87
N GLU A 145 -4.38 0.93 0.34
CA GLU A 145 -4.60 0.65 -1.08
C GLU A 145 -4.20 1.82 -1.98
N ILE A 146 -4.41 3.08 -1.58
CA ILE A 146 -3.89 4.21 -2.35
C ILE A 146 -2.38 4.10 -2.52
N TYR A 147 -1.65 3.78 -1.44
CA TYR A 147 -0.21 3.61 -1.54
C TYR A 147 0.18 2.39 -2.36
N ARG A 148 -0.43 1.23 -2.12
CA ARG A 148 -0.21 0.01 -2.92
C ARG A 148 -0.37 0.28 -4.41
N TYR A 149 -1.47 0.90 -4.81
CA TYR A 149 -1.84 1.01 -6.22
C TYR A 149 -1.22 2.22 -6.91
N LEU A 150 -0.98 3.32 -6.20
CA LEU A 150 -0.51 4.59 -6.79
C LEU A 150 0.93 4.92 -6.43
N GLY A 151 1.43 4.51 -5.25
CA GLY A 151 2.76 4.83 -4.76
C GLY A 151 3.10 6.32 -4.95
N TYR A 152 4.22 6.62 -5.61
CA TYR A 152 4.65 8.00 -5.89
C TYR A 152 3.70 8.80 -6.81
N LYS A 153 2.75 8.15 -7.50
CA LYS A 153 1.74 8.80 -8.35
C LYS A 153 0.48 9.22 -7.60
N MET A 154 0.38 8.95 -6.30
CA MET A 154 -0.74 9.46 -5.50
C MET A 154 -0.78 10.99 -5.50
N PRO A 155 -1.95 11.61 -5.27
CA PRO A 155 -2.07 13.06 -5.15
C PRO A 155 -1.14 13.63 -4.07
N GLU A 156 -0.49 14.76 -4.37
CA GLU A 156 0.48 15.38 -3.47
C GLU A 156 -0.10 15.72 -2.10
N ILE A 157 -1.38 16.15 -2.08
CA ILE A 157 -2.11 16.48 -0.85
C ILE A 157 -2.24 15.30 0.11
N LEU A 158 -2.14 14.06 -0.39
CA LEU A 158 -2.21 12.87 0.44
C LEU A 158 -0.85 12.42 0.96
N LYS A 159 0.26 12.72 0.27
CA LYS A 159 1.59 12.19 0.61
C LYS A 159 2.05 12.55 2.02
N GLN A 160 1.65 13.71 2.52
CA GLN A 160 1.95 14.15 3.89
C GLN A 160 1.43 13.18 4.97
N PHE A 161 0.38 12.40 4.66
CA PHE A 161 -0.18 11.41 5.56
C PHE A 161 0.51 10.03 5.46
N TYR A 162 1.63 9.93 4.74
CA TYR A 162 2.43 8.70 4.63
C TYR A 162 3.85 8.93 5.19
N PRO A 163 3.96 9.23 6.50
CA PRO A 163 5.25 9.50 7.12
C PRO A 163 6.24 8.36 6.85
N LYS A 164 7.47 8.73 6.48
CA LYS A 164 8.58 7.82 6.17
C LYS A 164 8.44 7.07 4.84
N LEU A 165 7.39 7.29 4.06
CA LEU A 165 7.22 6.72 2.71
C LEU A 165 7.41 7.76 1.59
N PHE A 166 7.32 9.05 1.90
CA PHE A 166 7.66 10.18 1.03
C PHE A 166 8.51 11.21 1.77
#